data_AF-A0A356NQL1-F1
#
_entry.id   AF-A0A356NQL1-F1
#
_cell.length_a   1.000
_cell.length_b   1.000
_cell.length_c   1.000
_cell.angle_alpha   90.00
_cell.angle_beta   90.00
_cell.angle_gamma   90.00
#
_symmetry.space_group_name_H-M   'P 1'
#
loop_
_entity.id
_entity.type
_entity.pdbx_description
1 polymer ?
#
loop_
_entity_poly.entity_id
_entity_poly.type
_entity_poly.pdbx_seq_one_letter_code
_entity_poly.pdbx_strand_id
1 'polypeptide(L)'
;MSQAVIVSFTTLDFPNESEMRGFLHLVEQRYEAHAATLRAAGMTKFYVTRIFNKDDKFTIGNWLEYRDQDSFAKCDAIWKEYMSDLIKDVPQFAPKIAPNRGVVMYDFSEAEKGPRE
;
A
#
# COMPACT_ATOMS: atom_id res chain seq x y z
N MET A 1 -2.02 -20.53 18.36
CA MET A 1 -2.10 -20.33 16.91
C MET A 1 -1.12 -19.23 16.57
N SER A 2 -0.23 -19.42 15.59
CA SER A 2 0.61 -18.31 15.11
C SER A 2 -0.30 -17.20 14.57
N GLN A 3 0.02 -15.93 14.86
CA GLN A 3 -0.71 -14.81 14.28
C GLN A 3 -0.60 -14.86 12.75
N ALA A 4 -1.74 -14.74 12.07
CA ALA A 4 -1.77 -14.83 10.62
C ALA A 4 -1.33 -13.50 9.98
N VAL A 5 -0.48 -13.58 8.96
CA VAL A 5 -0.05 -12.44 8.16
C VAL A 5 -1.27 -11.87 7.43
N ILE A 6 -1.38 -10.54 7.41
CA ILE A 6 -2.45 -9.82 6.73
C ILE A 6 -1.89 -9.12 5.51
N VAL A 7 -2.64 -9.13 4.42
CA VAL A 7 -2.32 -8.39 3.20
C VAL A 7 -3.41 -7.40 2.85
N SER A 8 -3.01 -6.31 2.21
CA SER A 8 -3.90 -5.27 1.70
C SER A 8 -3.55 -4.91 0.27
N PHE A 9 -4.58 -4.88 -0.57
CA PHE A 9 -4.50 -4.51 -1.96
C PHE A 9 -5.53 -3.42 -2.23
N THR A 10 -5.06 -2.18 -2.27
CA THR A 10 -5.91 -1.02 -2.54
C THR A 10 -5.63 -0.50 -3.92
N THR A 11 -6.63 -0.52 -4.80
CA THR A 11 -6.52 0.11 -6.11
C THR A 11 -7.06 1.53 -6.07
N LEU A 12 -6.36 2.43 -6.75
CA LEU A 12 -6.72 3.83 -6.98
C LEU A 12 -6.92 4.02 -8.48
N ASP A 13 -8.16 4.19 -8.91
CA ASP A 13 -8.49 4.50 -10.31
C ASP A 13 -8.61 6.01 -10.49
N PHE A 14 -7.71 6.60 -11.28
CA PHE A 14 -7.71 8.02 -11.62
C PHE A 14 -8.48 8.28 -12.93
N PRO A 15 -9.13 9.44 -13.07
CA PRO A 15 -9.89 9.79 -14.28
C PRO A 15 -8.99 10.08 -15.48
N ASN A 16 -7.75 10.54 -15.26
CA ASN A 16 -6.80 10.88 -16.31
C ASN A 16 -5.33 10.68 -15.86
N GLU A 17 -4.41 10.72 -16.83
CA GLU A 17 -2.98 10.51 -16.59
C GLU A 17 -2.33 11.61 -15.72
N SER A 18 -2.77 12.86 -15.90
CA SER A 18 -2.20 14.01 -15.19
C SER A 18 -2.40 13.87 -13.68
N GLU A 19 -3.62 13.50 -13.26
CA GLU A 19 -3.93 13.26 -11.85
C GLU A 19 -3.13 12.08 -11.28
N MET A 20 -3.02 10.98 -12.03
CA MET A 20 -2.21 9.83 -11.61
C MET A 20 -0.72 10.21 -11.46
N ARG A 21 -0.16 10.99 -12.39
CA ARG A 21 1.23 11.46 -12.32
C ARG A 21 1.44 12.42 -11.14
N GLY A 22 0.47 13.30 -10.88
CA GLY A 22 0.49 14.16 -9.70
C GLY A 22 0.51 13.35 -8.39
N PHE A 23 -0.29 12.27 -8.31
CA PHE A 23 -0.23 11.35 -7.17
C PHE A 23 1.13 10.66 -7.05
N LEU A 24 1.71 10.17 -8.14
CA LEU A 24 3.04 9.53 -8.11
C LEU A 24 4.14 10.50 -7.66
N HIS A 25 4.04 11.78 -8.02
CA HIS A 25 4.97 12.79 -7.53
C HIS A 25 4.86 12.98 -6.01
N LEU A 26 3.65 12.96 -5.44
CA LEU A 26 3.48 12.95 -3.98
C LEU A 26 4.08 11.71 -3.34
N VAL A 27 3.92 10.54 -3.97
CA VAL A 27 4.51 9.28 -3.50
C VAL A 27 6.02 9.44 -3.38
N GLU A 28 6.70 9.91 -4.43
CA GLU A 28 8.15 10.13 -4.43
C GLU A 28 8.61 11.05 -3.29
N GLN A 29 7.82 12.06 -2.95
CA GLN A 29 8.18 13.05 -1.93
C GLN A 29 7.87 12.60 -0.49
N ARG A 30 6.76 11.88 -0.29
CA ARG A 30 6.16 11.70 1.05
C ARG A 30 6.11 10.25 1.52
N TYR A 31 6.09 9.27 0.62
CA TYR A 31 5.79 7.89 1.01
C TYR A 31 6.93 7.19 1.73
N GLU A 32 8.19 7.58 1.55
CA GLU A 32 9.28 6.92 2.29
C GLU A 32 9.17 7.21 3.80
N ALA A 33 8.92 8.47 4.17
CA ALA A 33 8.68 8.85 5.57
C ALA A 33 7.45 8.15 6.14
N HIS A 34 6.35 8.10 5.37
CA HIS A 34 5.13 7.41 5.78
C HIS A 34 5.36 5.89 5.94
N ALA A 35 6.08 5.27 5.01
CA ALA A 35 6.44 3.86 5.06
C ALA A 35 7.28 3.55 6.30
N ALA A 36 8.18 4.43 6.72
CA ALA A 36 8.93 4.25 7.97
C ALA A 36 8.00 4.18 9.20
N THR A 37 6.99 5.04 9.28
CA THR A 37 5.97 5.01 10.36
C THR A 37 5.16 3.71 10.32
N LEU A 38 4.75 3.25 9.13
CA LEU A 38 4.02 1.99 8.96
C LEU A 38 4.88 0.77 9.33
N ARG A 39 6.18 0.76 8.95
CA ARG A 39 7.12 -0.31 9.32
C ARG A 39 7.25 -0.42 10.83
N ALA A 40 7.39 0.71 11.53
CA ALA A 40 7.42 0.73 13.00
C ALA A 40 6.12 0.18 13.64
N ALA A 41 4.99 0.31 12.95
CA ALA A 41 3.69 -0.23 13.38
C ALA A 41 3.44 -1.69 13.00
N GLY A 42 4.36 -2.34 12.26
CA GLY A 42 4.29 -3.77 11.91
C GLY A 42 3.94 -4.09 10.45
N MET A 43 4.01 -3.12 9.55
CA MET A 43 4.05 -3.36 8.11
C MET A 43 5.39 -3.99 7.70
N THR A 44 5.35 -5.05 6.89
CA THR A 44 6.54 -5.81 6.48
C THR A 44 6.93 -5.55 5.03
N LYS A 45 5.94 -5.33 4.14
CA LYS A 45 6.18 -4.97 2.73
C LYS A 45 5.23 -3.87 2.29
N PHE A 46 5.68 -3.05 1.35
CA PHE A 46 4.87 -2.02 0.72
C PHE A 46 5.33 -1.77 -0.72
N TYR A 47 4.45 -2.04 -1.67
CA TYR A 47 4.64 -1.73 -3.08
C TYR A 47 3.60 -0.73 -3.57
N VAL A 48 4.06 0.27 -4.32
CA VAL A 48 3.23 1.12 -5.16
C VAL A 48 3.44 0.66 -6.60
N THR A 49 2.36 0.30 -7.30
CA THR A 49 2.42 -0.35 -8.62
C THR A 49 1.55 0.38 -9.62
N ARG A 50 2.01 0.48 -10.87
CA ARG A 50 1.16 0.83 -12.01
C ARG A 50 0.56 -0.45 -12.58
N ILE A 51 -0.77 -0.55 -12.60
CA ILE A 51 -1.43 -1.69 -13.26
C ILE A 51 -1.32 -1.49 -14.77
N PHE A 52 -0.59 -2.37 -15.45
CA PHE A 52 -0.28 -2.23 -16.88
C PHE A 52 -1.28 -2.95 -17.79
N ASN A 53 -2.00 -3.96 -17.30
CA ASN A 53 -2.90 -4.81 -18.08
C ASN A 53 -4.37 -4.34 -18.06
N LYS A 54 -4.57 -3.03 -17.93
CA LYS A 54 -5.88 -2.37 -18.00
C LYS A 54 -5.75 -1.23 -19.00
N ASP A 55 -5.98 -1.55 -20.27
CA ASP A 55 -5.91 -0.59 -21.38
C ASP A 55 -6.75 0.66 -21.06
N ASP A 56 -6.19 1.83 -21.39
CA ASP A 56 -6.76 3.16 -21.21
C ASP A 56 -7.20 3.54 -19.77
N LYS A 57 -6.77 2.79 -18.74
CA LYS A 57 -7.04 3.11 -17.34
C LYS A 57 -5.80 3.57 -16.60
N PHE A 58 -5.96 4.59 -15.76
CA PHE A 58 -4.92 5.14 -14.89
C PHE A 58 -5.08 4.55 -13.49
N THR A 59 -4.66 3.30 -13.31
CA THR A 59 -4.83 2.57 -12.05
C THR A 59 -3.49 2.34 -11.36
N ILE A 60 -3.41 2.75 -10.09
CA ILE A 60 -2.32 2.42 -9.17
C ILE A 60 -2.79 1.37 -8.17
N GLY A 61 -1.91 0.47 -7.76
CA GLY A 61 -2.14 -0.48 -6.67
C GLY A 61 -1.15 -0.27 -5.53
N ASN A 62 -1.65 -0.08 -4.32
CA ASN A 62 -0.89 -0.13 -3.07
C ASN A 62 -1.03 -1.53 -2.46
N TRP A 63 0.08 -2.27 -2.43
CA TRP A 63 0.16 -3.65 -1.93
C TRP A 63 0.97 -3.65 -0.64
N LEU A 64 0.32 -3.95 0.48
CA LEU A 64 0.96 -3.95 1.80
C LEU A 64 0.83 -5.31 2.45
N GLU A 65 1.87 -5.73 3.16
CA GLU A 65 1.84 -6.86 4.08
C GLU A 65 2.04 -6.38 5.50
N TYR A 66 1.36 -7.02 6.46
CA TYR A 66 1.46 -6.74 7.88
C TYR A 66 1.70 -8.04 8.63
N ARG A 67 2.51 -7.96 9.67
CA ARG A 67 2.86 -9.12 10.51
C ARG A 67 1.63 -9.86 11.04
N ASP A 68 0.60 -9.12 11.44
CA ASP A 68 -0.60 -9.64 12.10
C ASP A 68 -1.77 -8.64 11.99
N GLN A 69 -2.95 -9.05 12.49
CA GLN A 69 -4.17 -8.22 12.47
C GLN A 69 -4.05 -6.95 13.32
N ASP A 70 -3.30 -6.98 14.42
CA ASP A 70 -3.10 -5.79 15.27
C ASP A 70 -2.21 -4.76 14.57
N SER A 71 -1.20 -5.22 13.84
CA SER A 71 -0.32 -4.39 13.01
C SER A 71 -1.09 -3.75 11.87
N PHE A 72 -1.98 -4.51 11.23
CA PHE A 72 -2.90 -3.96 10.25
C PHE A 72 -3.77 -2.85 10.86
N ALA A 73 -4.41 -3.09 12.01
CA ALA A 73 -5.27 -2.09 12.66
C ALA A 73 -4.52 -0.79 13.00
N LYS A 74 -3.28 -0.90 13.52
CA LYS A 74 -2.42 0.27 13.79
C LYS A 74 -2.07 1.02 12.50
N CYS A 75 -1.65 0.29 11.47
CA CYS A 75 -1.32 0.88 10.17
C CYS A 75 -2.53 1.53 9.50
N ASP A 76 -3.72 0.96 9.63
CA ASP A 76 -4.96 1.50 9.07
C ASP A 76 -5.34 2.85 9.70
N ALA A 77 -5.12 3.00 11.00
CA ALA A 77 -5.29 4.29 11.68
C ALA A 77 -4.31 5.34 11.15
N ILE A 78 -3.04 4.98 11.01
CA ILE A 78 -1.99 5.86 10.44
C ILE A 78 -2.34 6.27 8.99
N TRP A 79 -2.84 5.34 8.18
CA TRP A 79 -3.30 5.62 6.82
C TRP A 79 -4.48 6.57 6.77
N LYS A 80 -5.48 6.39 7.65
CA LYS A 80 -6.66 7.27 7.72
C LYS A 80 -6.28 8.71 8.05
N GLU A 81 -5.37 8.90 9.00
CA GLU A 81 -4.85 10.22 9.36
C GLU A 81 -4.08 10.83 8.17
N TYR A 82 -3.15 10.07 7.59
CA TYR A 82 -2.37 10.54 6.44
C TYR A 82 -3.25 10.92 5.24
N MET A 83 -4.26 10.11 4.91
CA MET A 83 -5.18 10.40 3.80
C MET A 83 -6.06 11.62 4.10
N SER A 84 -6.50 11.80 5.34
CA SER A 84 -7.26 12.98 5.76
C SER A 84 -6.45 14.26 5.53
N ASP A 85 -5.15 14.25 5.84
CA ASP A 85 -4.28 15.40 5.64
C ASP A 85 -3.92 15.59 4.16
N LEU A 86 -3.67 14.51 3.43
CA LEU A 86 -3.40 14.55 1.99
C LEU A 86 -4.56 15.15 1.20
N ILE A 87 -5.82 14.82 1.55
CA ILE A 87 -7.02 15.35 0.90
C ILE A 87 -7.14 16.86 1.12
N LYS A 88 -6.72 17.38 2.28
CA LYS A 88 -6.73 18.83 2.56
C LYS A 88 -5.67 19.55 1.72
N ASP A 89 -4.47 18.97 1.64
CA ASP A 89 -3.34 19.56 0.91
C ASP A 89 -3.56 19.52 -0.61
N VAL A 90 -4.22 18.47 -1.10
CA VAL A 90 -4.23 18.13 -2.53
C VAL A 90 -5.64 17.70 -2.99
N PRO A 91 -6.63 18.60 -2.91
CA PRO A 91 -8.04 18.29 -3.16
C PRO A 91 -8.35 17.91 -4.61
N GLN A 92 -7.42 18.16 -5.55
CA GLN A 92 -7.59 17.81 -6.96
C GLN A 92 -7.55 16.31 -7.23
N PHE A 93 -7.09 15.48 -6.29
CA PHE A 93 -7.05 14.03 -6.48
C PHE A 93 -8.35 13.41 -5.98
N ALA A 94 -9.16 12.91 -6.92
CA ALA A 94 -10.39 12.18 -6.61
C ALA A 94 -10.36 10.74 -7.18
N PRO A 95 -9.35 9.91 -6.83
CA PRO A 95 -9.33 8.54 -7.32
C PRO A 95 -10.49 7.75 -6.73
N LYS A 96 -11.05 6.84 -7.53
CA LYS A 96 -11.94 5.81 -6.99
C LYS A 96 -11.10 4.77 -6.25
N ILE A 97 -11.34 4.64 -4.95
CA ILE A 97 -10.58 3.75 -4.05
C ILE A 97 -11.34 2.43 -3.88
N ALA A 98 -10.65 1.31 -4.08
CA ALA A 98 -11.20 -0.02 -3.81
C ALA A 98 -10.22 -0.86 -2.96
N PRO A 99 -10.44 -0.96 -1.63
CA PRO A 99 -9.59 -1.74 -0.74
C PRO A 99 -10.02 -3.22 -0.71
N ASN A 100 -9.04 -4.11 -0.72
CA ASN A 100 -9.23 -5.55 -0.51
C ASN A 100 -8.25 -6.02 0.55
N ARG A 101 -8.72 -6.77 1.55
CA ARG A 101 -7.89 -7.27 2.65
C ARG A 101 -7.97 -8.79 2.69
N GLY A 102 -6.87 -9.44 2.99
CA GLY A 102 -6.79 -10.90 3.03
C GLY A 102 -5.94 -11.40 4.18
N VAL A 103 -6.24 -12.61 4.63
CA VAL A 103 -5.37 -13.41 5.49
C VAL A 103 -4.53 -14.30 4.58
N VAL A 104 -3.21 -14.34 4.79
CA VAL A 104 -2.33 -15.23 4.02
C VAL A 104 -2.65 -16.68 4.39
N MET A 105 -3.08 -17.46 3.40
CA MET A 105 -3.37 -18.89 3.57
C MET A 105 -2.16 -19.77 3.23
N TYR A 106 -1.36 -19.33 2.25
CA TYR A 106 -0.15 -20.01 1.79
C TYR A 106 0.89 -18.95 1.39
N ASP A 107 2.14 -19.17 1.77
CA ASP A 107 3.29 -18.35 1.37
C ASP A 107 4.32 -19.25 0.69
N PHE A 108 4.73 -18.88 -0.53
CA PHE A 108 5.71 -19.62 -1.35
C PHE A 108 6.98 -18.79 -1.61
N SER A 109 7.19 -17.70 -0.85
CA SER A 109 8.45 -16.97 -0.93
C SER A 109 9.61 -17.89 -0.49
N GLU A 110 10.70 -17.93 -1.25
CA GLU A 110 11.85 -18.76 -0.89
C GLU A 110 12.38 -18.31 0.48
N ALA A 111 12.45 -19.23 1.45
CA ALA A 111 13.24 -18.98 2.65
C ALA A 111 14.69 -18.70 2.21
N GLU A 112 15.28 -17.60 2.64
CA GLU A 112 16.68 -17.30 2.36
C GLU A 112 17.51 -18.54 2.68
N LYS A 113 18.09 -19.16 1.63
CA LYS A 113 19.08 -20.21 1.82
C LYS A 113 20.29 -19.55 2.46
N GLY A 114 20.46 -19.78 3.77
CA GLY A 114 21.67 -19.42 4.50
C GLY A 114 22.92 -19.92 3.76
N PRO A 115 24.09 -19.32 4.01
CA PRO A 115 25.28 -19.55 3.21
C PRO A 115 25.58 -21.06 3.12
N ARG A 116 25.71 -21.55 1.88
CA ARG A 116 26.17 -22.92 1.61
C ARG A 116 27.61 -23.03 2.15
N GLU A 117 27.79 -23.91 3.12
CA GLU A 117 29.10 -24.35 3.63
C GLU A 117 29.99 -24.92 2.51
#